data_AF-A0A3D4FYD0-F1
#
_entry.id   AF-A0A3D4FYD0-F1
#
_cell.length_a   1.000
_cell.length_b   1.000
_cell.length_c   1.000
_cell.angle_alpha   90.00
_cell.angle_beta   90.00
_cell.angle_gamma   90.00
#
_symmetry.space_group_name_H-M   'P 1'
#
loop_
_entity.id
_entity.type
_entity.pdbx_description
1 polymer ?
#
loop_
_entity_poly.entity_id
_entity_poly.type
_entity_poly.pdbx_seq_one_letter_code
_entity_poly.pdbx_strand_id
1 'polypeptide(L)'
;MDTARTCKATFDVSQAILDIPLTGNGSGTVKSNPDGINCPDNCNHAYAIGTVVTLTADPTSGSAFVGWSGDCDGDEKTTSVTMDTARTCKATFDVSQAILDIQLPGNGLGIVKSNPDGIDCPNNCNHAYAIGTVVTLTADPAAGSRFNGWGDCGTASGRELVTQVTMDSNLSCSPYFELVGQ
;
A
#
# COMPACT_ATOMS: atom_id res chain seq x y z
N MET A 1 0.14 -63.96 37.54
CA MET A 1 0.89 -63.04 36.67
C MET A 1 -0.09 -62.55 35.63
N ASP A 2 -0.63 -61.35 35.81
CA ASP A 2 -1.59 -60.75 34.89
C ASP A 2 -0.81 -59.84 33.93
N THR A 3 -0.69 -60.27 32.68
CA THR A 3 0.05 -59.49 31.67
C THR A 3 -0.88 -58.43 31.11
N ALA A 4 -0.64 -57.18 31.49
CA ALA A 4 -1.26 -56.02 30.88
C ALA A 4 -0.97 -56.01 29.37
N ARG A 5 -2.01 -56.23 28.57
CA ARG A 5 -1.99 -55.99 27.13
C ARG A 5 -2.42 -54.54 26.88
N THR A 6 -1.49 -53.71 26.47
CA THR A 6 -1.78 -52.34 26.04
C THR A 6 -2.08 -52.33 24.54
N CYS A 7 -3.33 -52.05 24.18
CA CYS A 7 -3.70 -51.73 22.80
C CYS A 7 -3.35 -50.26 22.54
N LYS A 8 -2.40 -50.00 21.63
CA LYS A 8 -2.08 -48.65 21.16
C LYS A 8 -2.92 -48.38 19.91
N ALA A 9 -3.95 -47.54 20.03
CA ALA A 9 -4.65 -47.00 18.86
C ALA A 9 -3.80 -45.87 18.27
N THR A 10 -3.37 -46.01 17.03
CA THR A 10 -2.79 -44.91 16.24
C THR A 10 -3.92 -44.22 15.50
N PHE A 11 -4.18 -42.96 15.85
CA PHE A 11 -5.05 -42.08 15.07
C PHE A 11 -4.16 -41.30 14.10
N ASP A 12 -4.13 -41.72 12.84
CA ASP A 12 -3.57 -40.89 11.79
C ASP A 12 -4.54 -39.73 11.54
N VAL A 13 -4.11 -38.52 11.90
CA VAL A 13 -4.89 -37.31 11.67
C VAL A 13 -4.83 -37.01 10.17
N SER A 14 -5.96 -37.10 9.48
CA SER A 14 -6.07 -36.66 8.09
C SER A 14 -5.82 -35.14 8.03
N GLN A 15 -4.97 -34.70 7.12
CA GLN A 15 -4.59 -33.29 6.96
C GLN A 15 -4.87 -32.79 5.54
N ALA A 16 -5.12 -31.49 5.43
CA ALA A 16 -5.21 -30.76 4.18
C ALA A 16 -4.28 -29.56 4.16
N ILE A 17 -3.69 -29.28 2.99
CA ILE A 17 -2.80 -28.14 2.79
C ILE A 17 -3.65 -26.90 2.51
N LEU A 18 -3.36 -25.82 3.23
CA LEU A 18 -3.78 -24.47 2.91
C LEU A 18 -2.60 -23.74 2.26
N ASP A 19 -2.80 -23.19 1.07
CA ASP A 19 -1.82 -22.37 0.34
C ASP A 19 -2.29 -20.91 0.23
N ILE A 20 -1.38 -19.97 0.44
CA ILE A 20 -1.65 -18.52 0.46
C ILE A 20 -0.75 -17.79 -0.53
N PRO A 21 -1.11 -17.76 -1.83
CA PRO A 21 -0.42 -16.93 -2.79
C PRO A 21 -0.62 -15.44 -2.46
N LEU A 22 0.48 -14.69 -2.37
CA LEU A 22 0.45 -13.22 -2.32
C LEU A 22 0.59 -12.65 -3.73
N THR A 23 -0.25 -11.68 -4.10
CA THR A 23 -0.18 -11.00 -5.40
C THR A 23 -0.46 -9.50 -5.33
N GLY A 24 -0.30 -8.82 -6.46
CA GLY A 24 -0.40 -7.37 -6.58
C GLY A 24 0.99 -6.72 -6.54
N ASN A 25 1.03 -5.41 -6.67
CA ASN A 25 2.29 -4.64 -6.68
C ASN A 25 2.64 -4.09 -5.29
N GLY A 26 1.74 -4.22 -4.32
CA GLY A 26 1.95 -3.84 -2.93
C GLY A 26 2.62 -4.95 -2.14
N SER A 27 2.80 -4.71 -0.85
CA SER A 27 3.40 -5.65 0.09
C SER A 27 2.56 -5.77 1.35
N GLY A 28 2.60 -6.95 1.97
CA GLY A 28 1.85 -7.26 3.18
C GLY A 28 2.21 -8.62 3.73
N THR A 29 1.68 -8.92 4.91
CA THR A 29 1.83 -10.21 5.58
C THR A 29 0.47 -10.86 5.76
N VAL A 30 0.47 -12.19 5.87
CA VAL A 30 -0.72 -12.97 6.24
C VAL A 30 -0.34 -13.91 7.36
N LYS A 31 -1.13 -13.91 8.43
CA LYS A 31 -1.00 -14.85 9.55
C LYS A 31 -2.27 -15.67 9.73
N SER A 32 -2.13 -16.87 10.26
CA SER A 32 -3.27 -17.74 10.58
C SER A 32 -3.44 -17.94 12.09
N ASN A 33 -4.67 -18.26 12.48
CA ASN A 33 -5.00 -18.90 13.75
C ASN A 33 -5.92 -20.11 13.46
N PRO A 34 -5.55 -21.37 13.79
CA PRO A 34 -4.31 -21.77 14.47
C PRO A 34 -3.02 -21.38 13.73
N ASP A 35 -1.94 -21.22 14.48
CA ASP A 35 -0.63 -20.84 13.93
C ASP A 35 -0.14 -21.88 12.92
N GLY A 36 0.41 -21.42 11.79
CA GLY A 36 0.95 -22.28 10.74
C GLY A 36 1.30 -21.53 9.46
N ILE A 37 0.59 -20.45 9.16
CA ILE A 37 0.88 -19.50 8.08
C ILE A 37 1.51 -18.22 8.65
N ASN A 38 2.59 -17.76 8.02
CA ASN A 38 3.22 -16.46 8.25
C ASN A 38 3.86 -15.97 6.94
N CYS A 39 3.05 -15.53 5.99
CA CYS A 39 3.52 -14.97 4.73
C CYS A 39 4.23 -13.62 4.92
N PRO A 40 5.23 -13.29 4.08
CA PRO A 40 5.67 -14.03 2.89
C PRO A 40 6.62 -15.21 3.16
N ASP A 41 7.12 -15.37 4.39
CA ASP A 41 8.17 -16.36 4.71
C ASP A 41 7.65 -17.80 4.67
N ASN A 42 6.43 -18.04 5.15
CA ASN A 42 5.78 -19.35 5.12
C ASN A 42 4.30 -19.23 4.74
N CYS A 43 4.00 -19.55 3.47
CA CYS A 43 2.68 -19.36 2.89
C CYS A 43 1.88 -20.64 2.65
N ASN A 44 2.37 -21.79 3.10
CA ASN A 44 1.57 -23.01 3.07
C ASN A 44 1.71 -23.79 4.38
N HIS A 45 0.63 -24.47 4.78
CA HIS A 45 0.63 -25.29 5.98
C HIS A 45 -0.41 -26.40 5.90
N ALA A 46 -0.12 -27.55 6.51
CA ALA A 46 -1.04 -28.67 6.62
C ALA A 46 -1.82 -28.59 7.94
N TYR A 47 -3.13 -28.43 7.87
CA TYR A 47 -4.03 -28.45 9.03
C TYR A 47 -4.81 -29.75 9.09
N ALA A 48 -5.21 -30.16 10.29
CA ALA A 48 -6.12 -31.29 10.45
C ALA A 48 -7.46 -31.01 9.76
N ILE A 49 -8.05 -32.04 9.14
CA ILE A 49 -9.39 -31.92 8.54
C ILE A 49 -10.42 -31.50 9.59
N GLY A 50 -11.29 -30.57 9.23
CA GLY A 50 -12.30 -29.95 10.09
C GLY A 50 -11.80 -28.72 10.86
N THR A 51 -10.51 -28.38 10.78
CA THR A 51 -9.97 -27.16 11.40
C THR A 51 -10.54 -25.93 10.71
N VAL A 52 -11.08 -24.99 11.49
CA VAL A 52 -11.40 -23.64 11.00
C VAL A 52 -10.17 -22.77 11.20
N VAL A 53 -9.62 -22.26 10.10
CA VAL A 53 -8.44 -21.39 10.09
C VAL A 53 -8.90 -19.97 9.82
N THR A 54 -8.65 -19.07 10.76
CA THR A 54 -8.80 -17.63 10.55
C THR A 54 -7.51 -17.08 9.98
N LEU A 55 -7.59 -16.37 8.86
CA LEU A 55 -6.48 -15.66 8.22
C LEU A 55 -6.64 -14.16 8.45
N THR A 56 -5.55 -13.49 8.77
CA THR A 56 -5.50 -12.03 8.92
C THR A 56 -4.42 -11.47 8.01
N ALA A 57 -4.82 -10.59 7.09
CA ALA A 57 -3.95 -9.83 6.20
C ALA A 57 -3.57 -8.49 6.85
N ASP A 58 -2.27 -8.16 6.81
CA ASP A 58 -1.74 -6.90 7.29
C ASP A 58 -0.86 -6.23 6.21
N PRO A 59 -1.37 -5.18 5.52
CA PRO A 59 -0.61 -4.48 4.49
C PRO A 59 0.57 -3.71 5.12
N THR A 60 1.72 -3.73 4.46
CA THR A 60 2.86 -2.90 4.85
C THR A 60 2.58 -1.42 4.54
N SER A 61 3.27 -0.50 5.22
CA SER A 61 3.20 0.93 4.89
C SER A 61 3.42 1.19 3.40
N GLY A 62 2.62 2.08 2.81
CA GLY A 62 2.62 2.35 1.37
C GLY A 62 1.79 1.36 0.53
N SER A 63 1.18 0.35 1.15
CA SER A 63 0.30 -0.63 0.49
C SER A 63 -1.09 -0.67 1.11
N ALA A 64 -2.03 -1.26 0.39
CA ALA A 64 -3.39 -1.56 0.82
C ALA A 64 -3.69 -3.04 0.57
N PHE A 65 -4.48 -3.63 1.47
CA PHE A 65 -5.09 -4.93 1.22
C PHE A 65 -6.28 -4.72 0.28
N VAL A 66 -6.28 -5.40 -0.87
CA VAL A 66 -7.33 -5.29 -1.89
C VAL A 66 -8.44 -6.31 -1.62
N GLY A 67 -8.06 -7.52 -1.21
CA GLY A 67 -9.01 -8.59 -0.96
C GLY A 67 -8.41 -9.99 -1.05
N TRP A 68 -9.20 -10.94 -0.58
CA TRP A 68 -9.06 -12.37 -0.74
C TRP A 68 -9.74 -12.84 -2.03
N SER A 69 -9.22 -13.90 -2.63
CA SER A 69 -9.85 -14.63 -3.73
C SER A 69 -9.53 -16.12 -3.65
N GLY A 70 -10.19 -16.93 -4.49
CA GLY A 70 -10.10 -18.39 -4.40
C GLY A 70 -11.09 -18.93 -3.38
N ASP A 71 -10.61 -19.72 -2.41
CA ASP A 71 -11.48 -20.37 -1.42
C ASP A 71 -11.94 -19.45 -0.26
N CYS A 72 -11.36 -18.26 -0.09
CA CYS A 72 -11.64 -17.34 1.02
C CYS A 72 -12.33 -16.01 0.60
N ASP A 73 -12.72 -15.89 -0.68
CA ASP A 73 -13.21 -14.67 -1.37
C ASP A 73 -13.87 -13.61 -0.48
N GLY A 74 -13.44 -12.35 -0.60
CA GLY A 74 -13.94 -11.22 0.19
C GLY A 74 -12.94 -10.07 0.32
N ASP A 75 -13.40 -8.91 0.75
CA ASP A 75 -12.60 -7.68 0.89
C ASP A 75 -12.13 -7.40 2.33
N GLU A 76 -12.72 -8.09 3.31
CA GLU A 76 -12.33 -7.97 4.72
C GLU A 76 -10.91 -8.48 4.98
N LYS A 77 -10.14 -7.75 5.79
CA LYS A 77 -8.75 -8.12 6.15
C LYS A 77 -8.67 -9.47 6.87
N THR A 78 -9.75 -9.89 7.52
CA THR A 78 -9.84 -11.17 8.21
C THR A 78 -10.89 -12.04 7.55
N THR A 79 -10.53 -13.29 7.24
CA THR A 79 -11.42 -14.30 6.67
C THR A 79 -11.21 -15.64 7.35
N SER A 80 -12.16 -16.55 7.26
CA SER A 80 -12.06 -17.89 7.85
C SER A 80 -12.33 -18.96 6.79
N VAL A 81 -11.53 -20.01 6.79
CA VAL A 81 -11.67 -21.17 5.90
C VAL A 81 -11.70 -22.46 6.71
N THR A 82 -12.66 -23.34 6.41
CA THR A 82 -12.73 -24.67 7.02
C THR A 82 -11.96 -25.66 6.16
N MET A 83 -10.99 -26.34 6.76
CA MET A 83 -10.11 -27.29 6.08
C MET A 83 -10.79 -28.66 5.95
N ASP A 84 -11.58 -28.85 4.90
CA ASP A 84 -12.20 -30.14 4.54
C ASP A 84 -11.43 -30.89 3.43
N THR A 85 -10.62 -30.15 2.68
CA THR A 85 -9.82 -30.54 1.52
C THR A 85 -8.68 -29.53 1.39
N ALA A 86 -7.77 -29.73 0.43
CA ALA A 86 -6.77 -28.71 0.13
C ALA A 86 -7.45 -27.41 -0.33
N ARG A 87 -7.01 -26.27 0.20
CA ARG A 87 -7.60 -24.95 -0.04
C ARG A 87 -6.53 -23.97 -0.50
N THR A 88 -6.90 -23.01 -1.33
CA THR A 88 -6.05 -21.90 -1.77
C THR A 88 -6.76 -20.58 -1.53
N CYS A 89 -6.22 -19.77 -0.62
CA CYS A 89 -6.74 -18.45 -0.30
C CYS A 89 -5.72 -17.39 -0.70
N LYS A 90 -5.99 -16.73 -1.83
CA LYS A 90 -5.07 -15.76 -2.41
C LYS A 90 -5.30 -14.38 -1.81
N ALA A 91 -4.26 -13.77 -1.23
CA ALA A 91 -4.28 -12.40 -0.74
C ALA A 91 -3.71 -11.44 -1.78
N THR A 92 -4.41 -10.34 -2.03
CA THR A 92 -3.92 -9.28 -2.94
C THR A 92 -3.59 -8.02 -2.16
N PHE A 93 -2.36 -7.52 -2.33
CA PHE A 93 -1.89 -6.26 -1.80
C PHE A 93 -1.45 -5.36 -2.97
N ASP A 94 -1.95 -4.13 -3.03
CA ASP A 94 -1.52 -3.15 -4.04
C ASP A 94 -0.95 -1.90 -3.39
N VAL A 95 -0.20 -1.13 -4.19
CA VAL A 95 0.40 0.13 -3.74
C VAL A 95 -0.71 1.15 -3.48
N SER A 96 -0.71 1.73 -2.28
CA SER A 96 -1.57 2.87 -1.95
C SER A 96 -1.03 4.11 -2.64
N GLN A 97 -1.90 4.94 -3.22
CA GLN A 97 -1.50 6.17 -3.91
C GLN A 97 -2.14 7.39 -3.27
N ALA A 98 -1.45 8.52 -3.36
CA ALA A 98 -1.98 9.84 -3.05
C ALA A 98 -1.84 10.76 -4.27
N ILE A 99 -2.82 11.64 -4.44
CA ILE A 99 -2.82 12.65 -5.48
C ILE A 99 -2.05 13.87 -4.97
N LEU A 100 -1.01 14.26 -5.71
CA LEU A 100 -0.43 15.59 -5.62
C LEU A 100 -1.11 16.47 -6.66
N ASP A 101 -1.70 17.56 -6.21
CA ASP A 101 -2.36 18.55 -7.04
C ASP A 101 -1.64 19.90 -6.89
N ILE A 102 -1.37 20.58 -8.00
CA ILE A 102 -0.71 21.89 -8.03
C ILE A 102 -1.72 22.93 -8.51
N GLN A 103 -1.97 23.91 -7.66
CA GLN A 103 -2.73 25.11 -7.99
C GLN A 103 -1.75 26.24 -8.24
N LEU A 104 -1.90 26.99 -9.33
CA LEU A 104 -1.04 28.16 -9.63
C LEU A 104 -1.78 29.46 -9.28
N PRO A 105 -1.91 29.85 -8.00
CA PRO A 105 -2.47 31.14 -7.64
C PRO A 105 -1.50 32.27 -7.98
N GLY A 106 -2.06 33.41 -8.36
CA GLY A 106 -1.29 34.62 -8.64
C GLY A 106 -1.54 35.15 -10.05
N ASN A 107 -0.92 36.29 -10.33
CA ASN A 107 -1.01 36.97 -11.63
C ASN A 107 0.26 36.80 -12.48
N GLY A 108 1.32 36.23 -11.91
CA GLY A 108 2.52 35.85 -12.63
C GLY A 108 2.36 34.50 -13.34
N LEU A 109 3.27 34.22 -14.27
CA LEU A 109 3.35 32.97 -15.00
C LEU A 109 4.59 32.18 -14.57
N GLY A 110 4.50 30.87 -14.61
CA GLY A 110 5.59 29.98 -14.29
C GLY A 110 5.25 28.53 -14.58
N ILE A 111 6.29 27.70 -14.55
CA ILE A 111 6.19 26.25 -14.72
C ILE A 111 6.53 25.59 -13.39
N VAL A 112 5.86 24.48 -13.08
CA VAL A 112 6.24 23.61 -11.96
C VAL A 112 6.40 22.18 -12.46
N LYS A 113 7.55 21.58 -12.17
CA LYS A 113 7.88 20.19 -12.52
C LYS A 113 8.16 19.36 -11.28
N SER A 114 7.97 18.06 -11.38
CA SER A 114 8.33 17.11 -10.31
C SER A 114 9.43 16.14 -10.71
N ASN A 115 10.14 15.61 -9.71
CA ASN A 115 10.91 14.38 -9.78
C ASN A 115 10.57 13.52 -8.55
N PRO A 116 10.01 12.29 -8.69
CA PRO A 116 9.72 11.58 -9.94
C PRO A 116 8.80 12.36 -10.90
N ASP A 117 8.96 12.09 -12.19
CA ASP A 117 8.18 12.75 -13.24
C ASP A 117 6.69 12.44 -13.08
N GLY A 118 5.85 13.46 -13.26
CA GLY A 118 4.39 13.32 -13.16
C GLY A 118 3.64 14.66 -13.16
N ILE A 119 4.29 15.74 -12.70
CA ILE A 119 3.80 17.12 -12.73
C ILE A 119 4.59 17.91 -13.78
N ASP A 120 3.88 18.67 -14.62
CA ASP A 120 4.42 19.67 -15.56
C ASP A 120 3.38 20.80 -15.73
N CYS A 121 3.15 21.56 -14.68
CA CYS A 121 2.20 22.67 -14.67
C CYS A 121 2.68 23.83 -15.53
N PRO A 122 1.79 24.53 -16.25
CA PRO A 122 0.32 24.44 -16.17
C PRO A 122 -0.32 23.32 -17.03
N ASN A 123 0.45 22.55 -17.80
CA ASN A 123 -0.10 21.58 -18.74
C ASN A 123 -0.64 20.31 -18.05
N ASN A 124 0.05 19.85 -17.02
CA ASN A 124 -0.37 18.72 -16.19
C ASN A 124 -0.09 19.01 -14.71
N CYS A 125 -1.17 19.24 -13.96
CA CYS A 125 -1.10 19.74 -12.59
C CYS A 125 -1.55 18.77 -11.51
N ASN A 126 -1.93 17.54 -11.85
CA ASN A 126 -2.19 16.53 -10.86
C ASN A 126 -1.54 15.21 -11.25
N HIS A 127 -1.07 14.46 -10.24
CA HIS A 127 -0.48 13.16 -10.44
C HIS A 127 -0.64 12.29 -9.20
N ALA A 128 -0.92 11.01 -9.40
CA ALA A 128 -0.97 10.03 -8.32
C ALA A 128 0.43 9.42 -8.11
N TYR A 129 0.99 9.61 -6.91
CA TYR A 129 2.24 8.98 -6.50
C TYR A 129 1.95 7.91 -5.45
N ALA A 130 2.80 6.88 -5.38
CA ALA A 130 2.75 5.92 -4.30
C ALA A 130 2.94 6.61 -2.94
N ILE A 131 2.19 6.17 -1.93
CA ILE A 131 2.36 6.64 -0.55
C ILE A 131 3.80 6.37 -0.08
N GLY A 132 4.40 7.35 0.59
CA GLY A 132 5.81 7.35 1.01
C GLY A 132 6.77 7.90 -0.03
N THR A 133 6.33 8.17 -1.27
CA THR A 133 7.18 8.80 -2.29
C THR A 133 7.58 10.20 -1.84
N VAL A 134 8.88 10.50 -1.88
CA VAL A 134 9.39 11.88 -1.74
C VAL A 134 9.45 12.49 -3.14
N VAL A 135 8.61 13.51 -3.38
CA VAL A 135 8.52 14.22 -4.65
C VAL A 135 9.26 15.55 -4.51
N THR A 136 10.25 15.76 -5.37
CA THR A 136 10.94 17.05 -5.50
C THR A 136 10.21 17.91 -6.50
N LEU A 137 9.74 19.09 -6.09
CA LEU A 137 9.09 20.08 -6.96
C LEU A 137 10.07 21.19 -7.30
N THR A 138 10.08 21.61 -8.57
CA THR A 138 10.90 22.71 -9.08
C THR A 138 10.01 23.74 -9.77
N ALA A 139 10.07 24.99 -9.31
CA ALA A 139 9.42 26.14 -9.91
C ALA A 139 10.38 26.87 -10.87
N ASP A 140 9.87 27.28 -12.02
CA ASP A 140 10.57 28.06 -13.04
C ASP A 140 9.71 29.27 -13.45
N PRO A 141 9.94 30.46 -12.87
CA PRO A 141 9.20 31.68 -13.22
C PRO A 141 9.42 32.07 -14.67
N ALA A 142 8.34 32.36 -15.39
CA ALA A 142 8.45 32.91 -16.74
C ALA A 142 9.05 34.33 -16.71
N ALA A 143 9.57 34.78 -17.86
CA ALA A 143 10.05 36.14 -18.01
C ALA A 143 8.98 37.17 -17.59
N GLY A 144 9.36 38.14 -16.76
CA GLY A 144 8.44 39.14 -16.21
C GLY A 144 7.68 38.69 -14.96
N SER A 145 7.88 37.46 -14.47
CA SER A 145 7.34 36.95 -13.21
C SER A 145 8.44 36.58 -12.23
N ARG A 146 8.11 36.52 -10.93
CA ARG A 146 8.98 36.01 -9.86
C ARG A 146 8.25 34.98 -9.01
N PHE A 147 9.00 34.01 -8.49
CA PHE A 147 8.48 33.05 -7.52
C PHE A 147 8.43 33.68 -6.12
N ASN A 148 7.30 33.57 -5.43
CA ASN A 148 7.12 34.13 -4.08
C ASN A 148 6.89 33.05 -3.00
N GLY A 149 7.07 31.78 -3.36
CA GLY A 149 7.08 30.67 -2.41
C GLY A 149 5.97 29.65 -2.63
N TRP A 150 6.10 28.55 -1.90
CA TRP A 150 5.13 27.45 -1.87
C TRP A 150 4.12 27.69 -0.75
N GLY A 151 2.83 27.77 -1.07
CA GLY A 151 1.72 27.68 -0.12
C GLY A 151 1.06 26.31 -0.15
N ASP A 152 0.33 25.98 0.91
CA ASP A 152 -0.49 24.76 1.06
C ASP A 152 0.23 23.41 0.83
N CYS A 153 1.53 23.40 0.54
CA CYS A 153 2.37 22.24 0.25
C CYS A 153 2.75 21.38 1.48
N GLY A 154 1.85 21.23 2.44
CA GLY A 154 2.10 20.41 3.63
C GLY A 154 3.22 21.03 4.49
N THR A 155 4.28 20.27 4.76
CA THR A 155 5.45 20.75 5.53
C THR A 155 6.46 21.52 4.68
N ALA A 156 6.38 21.42 3.35
CA ALA A 156 7.21 22.21 2.46
C ALA A 156 6.77 23.68 2.50
N SER A 157 7.62 24.52 3.09
CA SER A 157 7.42 25.97 3.16
C SER A 157 8.73 26.67 2.80
N GLY A 158 8.62 27.84 2.17
CA GLY A 158 9.78 28.66 1.84
C GLY A 158 9.69 29.30 0.46
N ARG A 159 10.75 30.04 0.13
CA ARG A 159 10.88 30.81 -1.12
C ARG A 159 11.90 30.21 -2.08
N GLU A 160 12.40 29.02 -1.77
CA GLU A 160 13.33 28.31 -2.65
C GLU A 160 12.58 27.77 -3.87
N LEU A 161 13.22 27.87 -5.04
CA LEU A 161 12.65 27.37 -6.29
C LEU A 161 12.49 25.84 -6.30
N VAL A 162 13.19 25.14 -5.42
CA VAL A 162 13.11 23.69 -5.27
C VAL A 162 12.62 23.36 -3.86
N THR A 163 11.69 22.42 -3.75
CA THR A 163 11.22 21.90 -2.46
C THR A 163 10.93 20.41 -2.56
N GLN A 164 10.77 19.73 -1.42
CA GLN A 164 10.40 18.31 -1.36
C GLN A 164 9.14 18.14 -0.52
N VAL A 165 8.22 17.32 -1.03
CA VAL A 165 7.02 16.88 -0.32
C VAL A 165 7.03 15.37 -0.20
N THR A 166 6.61 14.84 0.94
CA THR A 166 6.41 13.39 1.13
C THR A 166 4.92 13.09 0.94
N MET A 167 4.60 12.17 0.05
CA MET A 167 3.24 11.78 -0.26
C MET A 167 2.72 10.82 0.81
N ASP A 168 2.18 11.33 1.91
CA ASP A 168 1.54 10.52 2.97
C ASP A 168 0.01 10.47 2.86
N SER A 169 -0.56 11.40 2.08
CA SER A 169 -1.98 11.62 1.85
C SER A 169 -2.13 12.54 0.64
N ASN A 170 -3.36 12.76 0.18
CA ASN A 170 -3.60 13.71 -0.90
C ASN A 170 -3.14 15.10 -0.48
N LEU A 171 -2.38 15.76 -1.35
CA LEU A 171 -1.77 17.05 -1.09
C LEU A 171 -2.13 18.03 -2.20
N SER A 172 -2.53 19.25 -1.83
CA SER A 172 -2.72 20.35 -2.78
C SER A 172 -1.69 21.43 -2.49
N CYS A 173 -0.93 21.81 -3.51
CA CYS A 173 0.24 22.66 -3.42
C CYS A 173 -0.02 23.95 -4.21
N SER A 174 0.20 25.10 -3.58
CA SER A 174 -0.10 26.43 -4.11
C SER A 174 1.18 27.27 -4.32
N PRO A 175 2.04 26.99 -5.32
CA PRO A 175 3.15 27.88 -5.69
C PRO A 175 2.67 29.24 -6.20
N TYR A 176 3.19 30.31 -5.61
CA TYR A 176 2.83 31.68 -5.98
C TYR A 176 3.83 32.28 -6.98
N PHE A 177 3.32 32.67 -8.15
CA PHE A 177 4.04 33.51 -9.11
C PHE A 177 3.39 34.89 -9.18
N GLU A 178 4.22 35.93 -9.18
CA GLU A 178 3.75 37.33 -9.25
C GLU A 178 4.53 38.12 -10.30
N LEU A 179 3.87 39.10 -10.93
CA LEU A 179 4.52 39.96 -11.92
C LEU A 179 5.61 40.83 -11.29
N VAL A 180 6.72 41.02 -11.99
CA VAL A 180 7.80 41.91 -11.57
C VAL A 180 7.41 43.36 -11.86
N GLY A 181 7.52 44.26 -10.86
CA GLY A 181 7.31 45.70 -11.04
C GLY A 181 5.97 46.25 -10.53
N GLN A 182 5.21 45.45 -9.77
CA GLN A 182 4.10 45.90 -8.92
C GLN A 182 4.51 45.86 -7.44
#